data_AF-A0AAU3A0Z5-F1
#
_entry.id   AF-A0AAU3A0Z5-F1
#
_cell.length_a   1.000
_cell.length_b   1.000
_cell.length_c   1.000
_cell.angle_alpha   90.00
_cell.angle_beta   90.00
_cell.angle_gamma   90.00
#
_symmetry.space_group_name_H-M   'P 1'
#
loop_
_entity.id
_entity.type
_entity.pdbx_description
1 polymer ?
#
loop_
_entity_poly.entity_id
_entity_poly.type
_entity_poly.pdbx_seq_one_letter_code
_entity_poly.pdbx_strand_id
1 'polypeptide(L)'
;MLTRHHVSVADLEAIATGRITAPTGTRIAAAERSRRMLMLRALAAAERETEESAGPLPPLAHAFELLARAEALDPHAVASVLRHPPVGVWAVRLLGRLQGGVAGPRPGEPPLWREAGYAHALAAAATLRAGLPARVRLPAWAGKVILPTVGHAVLDDAPGDHVVATLETDGRGPARVTLGPHTLELPADPHLRAPGWHPARLLSWTPREPGPAVLLDDADPYRDFRSPWPPPAPLTDGESDTWQRHLHDAARLLGARHPDAARTVPLVLNSLVPLPGMPRFRTSSASYAEAFGSALVSLPRDAVDFAVTLVHESRHSVLNGLSHQIQLVDRAARGPRQDTLLYAPWRTDPRPPWGLLHGTYAFTGVADFWRTERHALAGPRAVLAHFEFAVWRDAVAIALRTLAGQPGLTPWGRSFVTEMARQTVPWADDDVPAEAFAPARAELADLRSTWCSHNLAPDPAATRLLADHRLGGGPGEEVTVPPSRPRADPPQRQPELRCELRRLHIADAGTFTPDTLARLSGVERSPDLLEADMCLLRGGPANAARAVDRYRAVLTGAPATRPAWVGLGLALEASGEGETATSLLHRPELVRALALEERARGARTPDPLELARWTARIPGLITQPATGVPQL
;
A
#
# COMPACT_ATOMS: atom_id res chain seq x y z
N MET A 1 -20.38 -23.35 -10.34
CA MET A 1 -19.56 -24.58 -10.51
C MET A 1 -18.12 -24.32 -10.09
N LEU A 2 -17.54 -25.20 -9.26
CA LEU A 2 -16.11 -25.17 -8.93
C LEU A 2 -15.31 -25.84 -10.06
N THR A 3 -14.19 -25.24 -10.43
CA THR A 3 -13.32 -25.73 -11.51
C THR A 3 -11.89 -25.81 -11.03
N ARG A 4 -11.09 -26.68 -11.66
CA ARG A 4 -9.64 -26.74 -11.43
C ARG A 4 -8.99 -25.66 -12.28
N HIS A 5 -8.25 -24.75 -11.64
CA HIS A 5 -7.60 -23.63 -12.31
C HIS A 5 -6.14 -23.96 -12.62
N HIS A 6 -5.68 -23.49 -13.76
CA HIS A 6 -4.31 -23.68 -14.23
C HIS A 6 -3.76 -22.34 -14.71
N VAL A 7 -2.51 -22.06 -14.36
CA VAL A 7 -1.76 -20.92 -14.90
C VAL A 7 -0.71 -21.49 -15.84
N SER A 8 -0.76 -21.08 -17.11
CA SER A 8 0.25 -21.52 -18.08
C SER A 8 1.59 -20.82 -17.79
N VAL A 9 2.70 -21.43 -18.22
CA VAL A 9 4.03 -20.80 -18.10
C VAL A 9 4.06 -19.47 -18.87
N ALA A 10 3.46 -19.43 -20.06
CA ALA A 10 3.34 -18.20 -20.85
C ALA A 10 2.55 -17.10 -20.13
N ASP A 11 1.47 -17.45 -19.42
CA ASP A 11 0.75 -16.48 -18.57
C ASP A 11 1.62 -15.99 -17.43
N LEU A 12 2.38 -16.87 -16.77
CA LEU A 12 3.26 -16.49 -15.67
C LEU A 12 4.34 -15.50 -16.12
N GLU A 13 4.96 -15.74 -17.28
CA GLU A 13 5.97 -14.86 -17.89
C GLU A 13 5.36 -13.53 -18.37
N ALA A 14 4.17 -13.58 -19.00
CA ALA A 14 3.45 -12.37 -19.40
C ALA A 14 3.07 -11.53 -18.18
N ILE A 15 2.58 -12.16 -17.11
CA ILE A 15 2.29 -11.49 -15.84
C ILE A 15 3.58 -10.91 -15.24
N ALA A 16 4.69 -11.64 -15.21
CA ALA A 16 5.96 -11.15 -14.66
C ALA A 16 6.40 -9.83 -15.32
N THR A 17 6.18 -9.69 -16.63
CA THR A 17 6.47 -8.44 -17.37
C THR A 17 5.35 -7.39 -17.34
N GLY A 18 4.22 -7.69 -16.71
CA GLY A 18 3.06 -6.80 -16.65
C GLY A 18 2.13 -6.80 -17.84
N ARG A 19 2.32 -7.71 -18.78
CA ARG A 19 1.45 -7.84 -19.95
C ARG A 19 0.28 -8.74 -19.59
N ILE A 20 -0.85 -8.13 -19.26
CA ILE A 20 -2.09 -8.86 -18.95
C ILE A 20 -3.02 -8.81 -20.14
N THR A 21 -3.28 -9.97 -20.73
CA THR A 21 -4.28 -10.11 -21.80
C THR A 21 -5.68 -10.31 -21.20
N ALA A 22 -6.73 -9.98 -21.97
CA ALA A 22 -8.11 -10.24 -21.54
C ALA A 22 -8.38 -11.72 -21.17
N PRO A 23 -7.87 -12.72 -21.92
CA PRO A 23 -7.94 -14.13 -21.50
C PRO A 23 -7.26 -14.42 -20.15
N THR A 24 -6.07 -13.85 -19.90
CA THR A 24 -5.35 -14.02 -18.63
C THR A 24 -6.13 -13.39 -17.47
N GLY A 25 -6.65 -12.17 -17.63
CA GLY A 25 -7.51 -11.52 -16.63
C GLY A 25 -8.78 -12.31 -16.32
N THR A 26 -9.42 -12.88 -17.34
CA THR A 26 -10.62 -13.71 -17.18
C THR A 26 -10.31 -15.00 -16.39
N ARG A 27 -9.16 -15.64 -16.64
CA ARG A 27 -8.72 -16.80 -15.85
C ARG A 27 -8.50 -16.45 -14.38
N ILE A 28 -7.82 -15.34 -14.09
CA ILE A 28 -7.63 -14.87 -12.71
C ILE A 28 -8.99 -14.62 -12.04
N ALA A 29 -9.91 -13.90 -12.70
CA ALA A 29 -11.24 -13.63 -12.17
C ALA A 29 -12.07 -14.91 -11.93
N ALA A 30 -11.90 -15.95 -12.76
CA ALA A 30 -12.56 -17.25 -12.59
C ALA A 30 -12.00 -18.05 -11.39
N ALA A 31 -10.68 -18.01 -11.19
CA ALA A 31 -10.02 -18.60 -10.03
C ALA A 31 -10.48 -17.91 -8.74
N GLU A 32 -10.51 -16.57 -8.75
CA GLU A 32 -10.98 -15.77 -7.63
C GLU A 32 -12.44 -16.10 -7.30
N ARG A 33 -13.34 -16.18 -8.30
CA ARG A 33 -14.74 -16.61 -8.09
C ARG A 33 -14.84 -17.98 -7.41
N SER A 34 -14.07 -18.97 -7.89
CA SER A 34 -14.08 -20.32 -7.31
C SER A 34 -13.56 -20.31 -5.87
N ARG A 35 -12.56 -19.47 -5.59
CA ARG A 35 -12.06 -19.23 -4.23
C ARG A 35 -13.15 -18.65 -3.31
N ARG A 36 -13.94 -17.65 -3.75
CA ARG A 36 -15.05 -17.10 -2.93
C ARG A 36 -16.07 -18.18 -2.62
N MET A 37 -16.45 -19.00 -3.61
CA MET A 37 -17.38 -20.11 -3.38
C MET A 37 -16.85 -21.09 -2.32
N LEU A 38 -15.55 -21.42 -2.33
CA LEU A 38 -14.92 -22.25 -1.31
C LEU A 38 -14.92 -21.58 0.08
N MET A 39 -14.66 -20.28 0.14
CA MET A 39 -14.75 -19.51 1.40
C MET A 39 -16.17 -19.54 1.98
N LEU A 40 -17.20 -19.30 1.16
CA LEU A 40 -18.59 -19.38 1.62
C LEU A 40 -18.93 -20.77 2.17
N ARG A 41 -18.48 -21.83 1.49
CA ARG A 41 -18.64 -23.21 1.99
C ARG A 41 -17.94 -23.43 3.32
N ALA A 42 -16.74 -22.90 3.50
CA ALA A 42 -15.99 -22.99 4.76
C ALA A 42 -16.70 -22.24 5.89
N LEU A 43 -17.27 -21.07 5.61
CA LEU A 43 -18.06 -20.30 6.59
C LEU A 43 -19.30 -21.06 7.07
N ALA A 44 -20.07 -21.66 6.16
CA ALA A 44 -21.23 -22.48 6.53
C ALA A 44 -20.86 -23.76 7.28
N ALA A 45 -19.64 -24.28 7.11
CA ALA A 45 -19.14 -25.39 7.93
C ALA A 45 -18.77 -24.89 9.33
N ALA A 46 -17.97 -23.81 9.43
CA ALA A 46 -17.53 -23.25 10.69
C ALA A 46 -18.69 -22.76 11.59
N GLU A 47 -19.72 -22.13 11.00
CA GLU A 47 -20.90 -21.70 11.77
C GLU A 47 -21.65 -22.88 12.40
N ARG A 48 -21.75 -24.03 11.70
CA ARG A 48 -22.43 -25.24 12.23
C ARG A 48 -21.71 -25.86 13.42
N GLU A 49 -20.41 -25.65 13.52
CA GLU A 49 -19.58 -26.14 14.63
C GLU A 49 -19.56 -25.17 15.82
N THR A 50 -20.12 -23.96 15.67
CA THR A 50 -20.14 -22.93 16.71
C THR A 50 -21.45 -23.04 17.51
N GLU A 51 -21.35 -23.34 18.82
CA GLU A 51 -22.52 -23.39 19.73
C GLU A 51 -23.19 -22.02 19.92
N GLU A 52 -22.41 -20.94 19.76
CA GLU A 52 -22.85 -19.54 19.84
C GLU A 52 -23.29 -19.00 18.46
N SER A 53 -24.54 -19.25 18.06
CA SER A 53 -25.19 -18.43 17.03
C SER A 53 -26.65 -18.12 17.39
N ALA A 54 -26.85 -17.50 18.55
CA ALA A 54 -28.15 -16.92 18.95
C ALA A 54 -28.29 -15.48 18.41
N GLY A 55 -27.96 -15.28 17.14
CA GLY A 55 -28.22 -14.04 16.42
C GLY A 55 -29.69 -13.93 16.01
N PRO A 56 -30.22 -12.70 15.79
CA PRO A 56 -31.58 -12.56 15.33
C PRO A 56 -31.76 -13.00 13.86
N LEU A 57 -30.70 -13.22 13.09
CA LEU A 57 -30.74 -13.59 11.67
C LEU A 57 -30.72 -15.12 11.48
N PRO A 58 -31.29 -15.64 10.37
CA PRO A 58 -31.16 -17.06 10.04
C PRO A 58 -29.70 -17.49 9.82
N PRO A 59 -29.38 -18.80 9.91
CA PRO A 59 -28.04 -19.32 9.64
C PRO A 59 -27.52 -18.97 8.23
N LEU A 60 -26.20 -18.95 8.04
CA LEU A 60 -25.54 -18.64 6.76
C LEU A 60 -26.02 -19.53 5.62
N ALA A 61 -26.34 -20.80 5.92
CA ALA A 61 -26.88 -21.74 4.93
C ALA A 61 -28.12 -21.18 4.22
N HIS A 62 -29.00 -20.47 4.93
CA HIS A 62 -30.19 -19.85 4.34
C HIS A 62 -29.84 -18.75 3.34
N ALA A 63 -28.87 -17.89 3.66
CA ALA A 63 -28.39 -16.85 2.74
C ALA A 63 -27.75 -17.46 1.49
N PHE A 64 -27.00 -18.56 1.66
CA PHE A 64 -26.33 -19.25 0.55
C PHE A 64 -27.30 -20.03 -0.35
N GLU A 65 -28.38 -20.58 0.20
CA GLU A 65 -29.49 -21.14 -0.59
C GLU A 65 -30.16 -20.06 -1.44
N LEU A 66 -30.38 -18.86 -0.88
CA LEU A 66 -30.93 -17.74 -1.64
C LEU A 66 -29.98 -17.28 -2.76
N LEU A 67 -28.66 -17.22 -2.49
CA LEU A 67 -27.66 -16.97 -3.52
C LEU A 67 -27.69 -18.04 -4.62
N ALA A 68 -27.83 -19.32 -4.27
CA ALA A 68 -27.89 -20.41 -5.25
C ALA A 68 -29.17 -20.32 -6.12
N ARG A 69 -30.31 -19.94 -5.54
CA ARG A 69 -31.55 -19.67 -6.29
C ARG A 69 -31.40 -18.48 -7.24
N ALA A 70 -30.75 -17.41 -6.79
CA ALA A 70 -30.44 -16.27 -7.65
C ALA A 70 -29.47 -16.66 -8.77
N GLU A 71 -28.46 -17.50 -8.50
CA GLU A 71 -27.50 -17.97 -9.51
C GLU A 71 -28.18 -18.83 -10.58
N ALA A 72 -29.18 -19.64 -10.19
CA ALA A 72 -29.95 -20.44 -11.13
C ALA A 72 -30.82 -19.60 -12.08
N LEU A 73 -31.24 -18.41 -11.65
CA LEU A 73 -32.01 -17.46 -12.45
C LEU A 73 -31.12 -16.58 -13.33
N ASP A 74 -30.09 -15.97 -12.73
CA ASP A 74 -29.09 -15.18 -13.42
C ASP A 74 -27.68 -15.41 -12.82
N PRO A 75 -26.84 -16.24 -13.47
CA PRO A 75 -25.47 -16.47 -13.05
C PRO A 75 -24.60 -15.21 -13.05
N HIS A 76 -24.90 -14.22 -13.91
CA HIS A 76 -24.13 -12.98 -14.03
C HIS A 76 -24.40 -12.03 -12.86
N ALA A 77 -25.64 -11.94 -12.39
CA ALA A 77 -26.00 -11.19 -11.18
C ALA A 77 -25.20 -11.67 -9.95
N VAL A 78 -25.17 -12.99 -9.72
CA VAL A 78 -24.42 -13.57 -8.59
C VAL A 78 -22.92 -13.43 -8.79
N ALA A 79 -22.42 -13.62 -10.02
CA ALA A 79 -21.00 -13.42 -10.31
C ALA A 79 -20.54 -11.98 -10.01
N SER A 80 -21.37 -10.97 -10.32
CA SER A 80 -21.08 -9.57 -10.03
C SER A 80 -20.99 -9.32 -8.51
N VAL A 81 -21.90 -9.88 -7.71
CA VAL A 81 -21.88 -9.75 -6.24
C VAL A 81 -20.68 -10.48 -5.62
N LEU A 82 -20.39 -11.72 -6.05
CA LEU A 82 -19.26 -12.48 -5.50
C LEU A 82 -17.89 -11.97 -5.94
N ARG A 83 -17.82 -11.19 -7.03
CA ARG A 83 -16.60 -10.50 -7.48
C ARG A 83 -16.35 -9.19 -6.74
N HIS A 84 -17.30 -8.73 -5.93
CA HIS A 84 -17.14 -7.56 -5.08
C HIS A 84 -15.97 -7.80 -4.11
N PRO A 85 -14.88 -7.02 -4.19
CA PRO A 85 -13.66 -7.32 -3.43
C PRO A 85 -13.85 -7.42 -1.90
N PRO A 86 -14.67 -6.58 -1.25
CA PRO A 86 -14.98 -6.69 0.18
C PRO A 86 -15.51 -8.06 0.65
N VAL A 87 -16.07 -8.88 -0.25
CA VAL A 87 -16.53 -10.25 0.09
C VAL A 87 -15.39 -11.12 0.59
N GLY A 88 -14.20 -11.03 0.00
CA GLY A 88 -13.05 -11.83 0.47
C GLY A 88 -12.52 -11.35 1.82
N VAL A 89 -12.50 -10.02 2.03
CA VAL A 89 -12.14 -9.38 3.32
C VAL A 89 -13.07 -9.87 4.43
N TRP A 90 -14.38 -9.75 4.20
CA TRP A 90 -15.40 -10.22 5.12
C TRP A 90 -15.26 -11.71 5.43
N ALA A 91 -15.10 -12.54 4.39
CA ALA A 91 -15.07 -13.99 4.56
C ALA A 91 -13.88 -14.46 5.42
N VAL A 92 -12.69 -13.90 5.20
CA VAL A 92 -11.51 -14.25 6.01
C VAL A 92 -11.66 -13.75 7.45
N ARG A 93 -12.21 -12.55 7.66
CA ARG A 93 -12.49 -12.02 9.00
C ARG A 93 -13.49 -12.90 9.75
N LEU A 94 -14.64 -13.19 9.15
CA LEU A 94 -15.68 -13.99 9.79
C LEU A 94 -15.18 -15.40 10.10
N LEU A 95 -14.44 -16.04 9.18
CA LEU A 95 -13.87 -17.36 9.41
C LEU A 95 -12.91 -17.35 10.61
N GLY A 96 -12.02 -16.34 10.69
CA GLY A 96 -11.11 -16.17 11.81
C GLY A 96 -11.83 -15.98 13.15
N ARG A 97 -12.99 -15.30 13.16
CA ARG A 97 -13.81 -15.14 14.37
C ARG A 97 -14.54 -16.42 14.76
N LEU A 98 -15.10 -17.16 13.79
CA LEU A 98 -15.76 -18.45 14.05
C LEU A 98 -14.77 -19.49 14.58
N GLN A 99 -13.51 -19.46 14.12
CA GLN A 99 -12.45 -20.38 14.58
C GLN A 99 -11.74 -19.91 15.86
N GLY A 100 -11.81 -18.62 16.19
CA GLY A 100 -11.04 -17.99 17.26
C GLY A 100 -11.56 -18.24 18.68
N GLY A 101 -12.68 -18.95 18.85
CA GLY A 101 -13.31 -19.23 20.15
C GLY A 101 -13.91 -18.00 20.84
N VAL A 102 -14.32 -18.16 22.10
CA VAL A 102 -15.12 -17.21 22.94
C VAL A 102 -14.32 -15.98 23.40
N ALA A 103 -13.46 -15.42 22.55
CA ALA A 103 -12.97 -14.07 22.77
C ALA A 103 -14.08 -13.10 22.35
N GLY A 104 -14.63 -12.35 23.32
CA GLY A 104 -15.60 -11.30 23.03
C GLY A 104 -15.08 -10.29 21.98
N PRO A 105 -15.98 -9.53 21.32
CA PRO A 105 -15.58 -8.57 20.29
C PRO A 105 -14.58 -7.57 20.85
N ARG A 106 -13.56 -7.23 20.07
CA ARG A 106 -12.64 -6.14 20.45
C ARG A 106 -13.41 -4.81 20.43
N PRO A 107 -12.96 -3.78 21.17
CA PRO A 107 -13.57 -2.45 21.11
C PRO A 107 -13.74 -1.97 19.67
N GLY A 108 -14.97 -1.61 19.29
CA GLY A 108 -15.32 -1.16 17.93
C GLY A 108 -15.68 -2.27 16.93
N GLU A 109 -15.48 -3.55 17.26
CA GLU A 109 -15.92 -4.65 16.40
C GLU A 109 -17.42 -4.95 16.57
N PRO A 110 -18.14 -5.28 15.48
CA PRO A 110 -19.53 -5.67 15.60
C PRO A 110 -19.71 -7.03 16.30
N PRO A 111 -20.89 -7.28 16.89
CA PRO A 111 -21.29 -8.62 17.31
C PRO A 111 -21.17 -9.63 16.17
N LEU A 112 -20.82 -10.88 16.49
CA LEU A 112 -20.57 -11.95 15.51
C LEU A 112 -21.76 -12.15 14.55
N TRP A 113 -22.99 -12.17 15.07
CA TRP A 113 -24.20 -12.32 14.26
C TRP A 113 -24.35 -11.25 13.18
N ARG A 114 -23.89 -10.02 13.45
CA ARG A 114 -24.00 -8.90 12.50
C ARG A 114 -22.99 -9.04 11.38
N GLU A 115 -21.78 -9.50 11.71
CA GLU A 115 -20.77 -9.84 10.72
C GLU A 115 -21.22 -11.02 9.85
N ALA A 116 -21.75 -12.09 10.44
CA ALA A 116 -22.40 -13.18 9.70
C ALA A 116 -23.58 -12.68 8.83
N GLY A 117 -24.31 -11.68 9.33
CA GLY A 117 -25.42 -11.02 8.64
C GLY A 117 -25.08 -10.41 7.29
N TYR A 118 -23.81 -10.10 7.00
CA TYR A 118 -23.40 -9.62 5.68
C TYR A 118 -23.68 -10.64 4.56
N ALA A 119 -23.71 -11.95 4.87
CA ALA A 119 -24.13 -12.97 3.91
C ALA A 119 -25.57 -12.75 3.41
N HIS A 120 -26.47 -12.31 4.29
CA HIS A 120 -27.85 -11.99 3.93
C HIS A 120 -27.92 -10.72 3.07
N ALA A 121 -27.05 -9.74 3.33
CA ALA A 121 -26.92 -8.56 2.48
C ALA A 121 -26.43 -8.90 1.06
N LEU A 122 -25.46 -9.81 0.94
CA LEU A 122 -25.02 -10.35 -0.35
C LEU A 122 -26.14 -11.09 -1.08
N ALA A 123 -26.90 -11.93 -0.37
CA ALA A 123 -28.02 -12.66 -0.93
C ALA A 123 -29.15 -11.73 -1.40
N ALA A 124 -29.44 -10.68 -0.64
CA ALA A 124 -30.40 -9.64 -1.02
C ALA A 124 -29.94 -8.85 -2.26
N ALA A 125 -28.68 -8.44 -2.32
CA ALA A 125 -28.12 -7.76 -3.48
C ALA A 125 -28.21 -8.63 -4.76
N ALA A 126 -27.87 -9.92 -4.64
CA ALA A 126 -28.00 -10.88 -5.74
C ALA A 126 -29.46 -11.09 -6.17
N THR A 127 -30.37 -11.18 -5.20
CA THR A 127 -31.82 -11.33 -5.43
C THR A 127 -32.38 -10.16 -6.24
N LEU A 128 -32.05 -8.91 -5.84
CA LEU A 128 -32.47 -7.72 -6.57
C LEU A 128 -31.91 -7.68 -7.99
N ARG A 129 -30.63 -8.01 -8.15
CA ARG A 129 -29.97 -8.03 -9.47
C ARG A 129 -30.53 -9.12 -10.40
N ALA A 130 -30.88 -10.28 -9.85
CA ALA A 130 -31.43 -11.40 -10.62
C ALA A 130 -32.95 -11.29 -10.87
N GLY A 131 -33.65 -10.35 -10.22
CA GLY A 131 -35.10 -10.25 -10.27
C GLY A 131 -35.81 -11.44 -9.59
N LEU A 132 -35.24 -11.95 -8.50
CA LEU A 132 -35.80 -13.07 -7.75
C LEU A 132 -36.80 -12.56 -6.68
N PRO A 133 -38.04 -13.05 -6.62
CA PRO A 133 -38.94 -12.72 -5.52
C PRO A 133 -38.42 -13.28 -4.19
N ALA A 134 -38.27 -12.44 -3.17
CA ALA A 134 -37.81 -12.87 -1.85
C ALA A 134 -38.18 -11.90 -0.72
N ARG A 135 -38.14 -12.44 0.50
CA ARG A 135 -38.15 -11.69 1.76
C ARG A 135 -36.89 -12.03 2.54
N VAL A 136 -36.04 -11.05 2.79
CA VAL A 136 -34.70 -11.24 3.37
C VAL A 136 -34.53 -10.40 4.63
N ARG A 137 -33.99 -10.98 5.69
CA ARG A 137 -33.67 -10.26 6.93
C ARG A 137 -32.22 -9.80 6.87
N LEU A 138 -31.97 -8.53 7.16
CA LEU A 138 -30.69 -7.86 6.93
C LEU A 138 -30.17 -7.21 8.21
N PRO A 139 -28.84 -7.19 8.44
CA PRO A 139 -28.28 -6.38 9.51
C PRO A 139 -28.47 -4.88 9.21
N ALA A 140 -28.87 -4.11 10.21
CA ALA A 140 -28.91 -2.65 10.15
C ALA A 140 -27.84 -2.04 11.06
N TRP A 141 -27.29 -0.90 10.62
CA TRP A 141 -26.28 -0.14 11.37
C TRP A 141 -26.70 1.32 11.49
N ALA A 142 -27.10 1.74 12.69
CA ALA A 142 -27.50 3.12 12.97
C ALA A 142 -28.46 3.68 11.91
N GLY A 143 -29.59 2.99 11.69
CA GLY A 143 -30.59 3.37 10.68
C GLY A 143 -30.23 3.05 9.23
N LYS A 144 -29.05 2.46 8.95
CA LYS A 144 -28.59 2.15 7.58
C LYS A 144 -28.66 0.67 7.26
N VAL A 145 -29.09 0.35 6.05
CA VAL A 145 -29.09 -1.02 5.48
C VAL A 145 -28.29 -1.00 4.19
N ILE A 146 -27.20 -1.75 4.15
CA ILE A 146 -26.26 -1.76 3.03
C ILE A 146 -26.52 -3.00 2.17
N LEU A 147 -26.64 -2.80 0.86
CA LEU A 147 -26.81 -3.84 -0.15
C LEU A 147 -25.57 -3.81 -1.06
N PRO A 148 -24.57 -4.68 -0.83
CA PRO A 148 -23.28 -4.64 -1.53
C PRO A 148 -23.45 -4.59 -3.04
N THR A 149 -22.68 -3.75 -3.71
CA THR A 149 -22.75 -3.44 -5.15
C THR A 149 -24.04 -2.77 -5.65
N VAL A 150 -25.11 -2.67 -4.85
CA VAL A 150 -26.40 -2.12 -5.28
C VAL A 150 -26.61 -0.71 -4.72
N GLY A 151 -26.35 -0.50 -3.43
CA GLY A 151 -26.53 0.80 -2.77
C GLY A 151 -26.76 0.64 -1.28
N HIS A 152 -27.25 1.69 -0.64
CA HIS A 152 -27.68 1.64 0.76
C HIS A 152 -28.93 2.47 1.01
N ALA A 153 -29.76 1.95 1.92
CA ALA A 153 -30.93 2.63 2.45
C ALA A 153 -30.56 3.33 3.76
N VAL A 154 -31.03 4.56 3.92
CA VAL A 154 -30.92 5.37 5.14
C VAL A 154 -32.35 5.63 5.63
N LEU A 155 -32.66 5.16 6.83
CA LEU A 155 -33.93 5.37 7.51
C LEU A 155 -33.66 6.29 8.72
N ASP A 156 -33.46 7.59 8.45
CA ASP A 156 -32.94 8.58 9.41
C ASP A 156 -33.77 8.72 10.71
N ASP A 157 -35.06 8.40 10.65
CA ASP A 157 -35.95 8.44 11.82
C ASP A 157 -35.89 7.16 12.68
N ALA A 158 -35.14 6.14 12.27
CA ALA A 158 -35.06 4.88 12.97
C ALA A 158 -34.15 4.98 14.21
N PRO A 159 -34.69 4.73 15.43
CA PRO A 159 -33.85 4.68 16.62
C PRO A 159 -32.79 3.57 16.49
N GLY A 160 -31.63 3.79 17.12
CA GLY A 160 -30.46 2.88 17.03
C GLY A 160 -30.66 1.51 17.70
N ASP A 161 -31.83 1.26 18.28
CA ASP A 161 -32.26 0.01 18.90
C ASP A 161 -32.71 -1.04 17.87
N HIS A 162 -33.16 -0.63 16.69
CA HIS A 162 -33.50 -1.54 15.59
C HIS A 162 -32.25 -1.98 14.83
N VAL A 163 -31.88 -3.27 15.00
CA VAL A 163 -30.64 -3.84 14.44
C VAL A 163 -30.87 -4.82 13.28
N VAL A 164 -32.13 -5.13 12.95
CA VAL A 164 -32.50 -6.02 11.84
C VAL A 164 -33.58 -5.35 10.98
N ALA A 165 -33.32 -5.23 9.69
CA ALA A 165 -34.28 -4.81 8.67
C ALA A 165 -34.85 -6.00 7.90
N THR A 166 -35.95 -5.78 7.19
CA THR A 166 -36.53 -6.74 6.23
C THR A 166 -36.57 -6.10 4.86
N LEU A 167 -35.98 -6.76 3.85
CA LEU A 167 -36.13 -6.45 2.44
C LEU A 167 -37.21 -7.35 1.83
N GLU A 168 -38.16 -6.79 1.10
CA GLU A 168 -39.17 -7.50 0.34
C GLU A 168 -39.12 -7.07 -1.13
N THR A 169 -39.15 -8.03 -2.06
CA THR A 169 -39.22 -7.78 -3.51
C THR A 169 -40.03 -8.88 -4.19
N ASP A 170 -40.78 -8.50 -5.21
CA ASP A 170 -41.49 -9.42 -6.12
C ASP A 170 -40.66 -9.78 -7.37
N GLY A 171 -39.43 -9.28 -7.45
CA GLY A 171 -38.49 -9.54 -8.55
C GLY A 171 -38.67 -8.68 -9.81
N ARG A 172 -39.72 -7.87 -9.94
CA ARG A 172 -39.98 -7.03 -11.14
C ARG A 172 -40.38 -5.59 -10.83
N GLY A 173 -40.81 -5.32 -9.61
CA GLY A 173 -41.23 -4.01 -9.13
C GLY A 173 -40.26 -3.41 -8.10
N PRO A 174 -40.64 -2.28 -7.48
CA PRO A 174 -39.86 -1.65 -6.43
C PRO A 174 -39.69 -2.62 -5.25
N ALA A 175 -38.49 -2.64 -4.67
CA ALA A 175 -38.24 -3.37 -3.45
C ALA A 175 -38.54 -2.50 -2.23
N ARG A 176 -38.83 -3.10 -1.09
CA ARG A 176 -39.17 -2.38 0.15
C ARG A 176 -38.26 -2.79 1.28
N VAL A 177 -37.66 -1.83 1.98
CA VAL A 177 -36.86 -2.04 3.18
C VAL A 177 -37.60 -1.50 4.38
N THR A 178 -37.87 -2.36 5.37
CA THR A 178 -38.53 -1.99 6.62
C THR A 178 -37.59 -2.19 7.80
N LEU A 179 -37.45 -1.16 8.64
CA LEU A 179 -36.67 -1.17 9.89
C LEU A 179 -37.53 -0.59 11.01
N GLY A 180 -37.99 -1.46 11.92
CA GLY A 180 -38.96 -1.05 12.95
C GLY A 180 -40.25 -0.51 12.32
N PRO A 181 -40.75 0.68 12.72
CA PRO A 181 -41.92 1.30 12.11
C PRO A 181 -41.61 2.04 10.78
N HIS A 182 -40.33 2.16 10.41
CA HIS A 182 -39.90 2.92 9.24
C HIS A 182 -39.83 2.02 8.01
N THR A 183 -40.29 2.54 6.88
CA THR A 183 -40.31 1.82 5.61
C THR A 183 -39.82 2.72 4.50
N LEU A 184 -38.91 2.21 3.67
CA LEU A 184 -38.38 2.85 2.49
C LEU A 184 -38.70 2.00 1.25
N GLU A 185 -39.27 2.61 0.23
CA GLU A 185 -39.44 2.00 -1.09
C GLU A 185 -38.23 2.34 -1.97
N LEU A 186 -37.59 1.32 -2.52
CA LEU A 186 -36.48 1.45 -3.46
C LEU A 186 -37.05 1.69 -4.86
N PRO A 187 -36.38 2.50 -5.70
CA PRO A 187 -36.79 2.67 -7.08
C PRO A 187 -36.74 1.31 -7.83
N ALA A 188 -37.64 1.14 -8.80
CA ALA A 188 -37.69 -0.08 -9.63
C ALA A 188 -36.36 -0.35 -10.36
N ASP A 189 -35.62 0.70 -10.71
CA ASP A 189 -34.20 0.61 -11.06
C ASP A 189 -33.35 1.05 -9.84
N PRO A 190 -32.69 0.12 -9.13
CA PRO A 190 -31.89 0.42 -7.94
C PRO A 190 -30.69 1.34 -8.19
N HIS A 191 -30.30 1.58 -9.45
CA HIS A 191 -29.25 2.53 -9.81
C HIS A 191 -29.72 3.99 -9.78
N LEU A 192 -31.02 4.22 -9.77
CA LEU A 192 -31.61 5.55 -9.63
C LEU A 192 -31.64 5.98 -8.16
N ARG A 193 -31.72 7.28 -7.95
CA ARG A 193 -31.85 7.86 -6.61
C ARG A 193 -33.30 8.00 -6.22
N ALA A 194 -33.55 7.86 -4.92
CA ALA A 194 -34.81 8.20 -4.30
C ALA A 194 -34.53 8.76 -2.89
N PRO A 195 -35.46 9.52 -2.27
CA PRO A 195 -35.30 9.95 -0.87
C PRO A 195 -34.99 8.77 0.04
N GLY A 196 -33.91 8.85 0.84
CA GLY A 196 -33.46 7.75 1.70
C GLY A 196 -32.75 6.59 0.99
N TRP A 197 -32.68 6.57 -0.34
CA TRP A 197 -31.97 5.55 -1.13
C TRP A 197 -30.75 6.14 -1.85
N HIS A 198 -29.58 5.55 -1.59
CA HIS A 198 -28.31 5.95 -2.16
C HIS A 198 -27.75 4.80 -3.02
N PRO A 199 -27.87 4.88 -4.37
CA PRO A 199 -27.40 3.83 -5.26
C PRO A 199 -25.87 3.73 -5.23
N ALA A 200 -25.35 2.53 -5.51
CA ALA A 200 -23.92 2.30 -5.69
C ALA A 200 -23.38 3.18 -6.83
N ARG A 201 -22.28 3.89 -6.56
CA ARG A 201 -21.68 4.84 -7.51
C ARG A 201 -20.80 4.09 -8.50
N LEU A 202 -21.18 4.10 -9.77
CA LEU A 202 -20.43 3.47 -10.85
C LEU A 202 -19.72 4.54 -11.68
N LEU A 203 -18.39 4.43 -11.76
CA LEU A 203 -17.58 5.26 -12.63
C LEU A 203 -17.39 4.59 -13.98
N SER A 204 -17.44 5.37 -15.06
CA SER A 204 -17.09 4.89 -16.39
C SER A 204 -15.59 5.05 -16.66
N TRP A 205 -14.99 4.03 -17.28
CA TRP A 205 -13.62 4.09 -17.77
C TRP A 205 -13.48 4.99 -19.00
N THR A 206 -14.52 5.07 -19.84
CA THR A 206 -14.53 5.93 -21.03
C THR A 206 -15.83 6.74 -21.18
N PRO A 207 -15.79 7.97 -21.70
CA PRO A 207 -17.01 8.77 -21.90
C PRO A 207 -17.90 8.30 -23.05
N ARG A 208 -17.35 7.51 -23.99
CA ARG A 208 -17.94 7.28 -25.32
C ARG A 208 -18.38 5.84 -25.59
N GLU A 209 -17.88 4.87 -24.83
CA GLU A 209 -18.25 3.47 -24.97
C GLU A 209 -18.76 2.92 -23.64
N PRO A 210 -19.74 2.00 -23.64
CA PRO A 210 -20.12 1.23 -22.45
C PRO A 210 -18.97 0.28 -22.08
N GLY A 211 -17.94 0.83 -21.45
CA GLY A 211 -16.84 0.08 -20.85
C GLY A 211 -17.23 -0.55 -19.52
N PRO A 212 -16.38 -1.43 -18.95
CA PRO A 212 -16.62 -1.98 -17.62
C PRO A 212 -16.66 -0.84 -16.59
N ALA A 213 -17.74 -0.80 -15.82
CA ALA A 213 -17.89 0.17 -14.74
C ALA A 213 -16.97 -0.18 -13.56
N VAL A 214 -16.40 0.85 -12.94
CA VAL A 214 -15.61 0.74 -11.71
C VAL A 214 -16.48 1.24 -10.55
N LEU A 215 -16.69 0.41 -9.54
CA LEU A 215 -17.44 0.81 -8.35
C LEU A 215 -16.61 1.80 -7.52
N LEU A 216 -17.10 3.02 -7.35
CA LEU A 216 -16.59 3.94 -6.33
C LEU A 216 -17.25 3.57 -5.00
N ASP A 217 -16.59 2.68 -4.26
CA ASP A 217 -17.14 2.08 -3.05
C ASP A 217 -16.93 3.03 -1.87
N ASP A 218 -17.94 3.83 -1.56
CA ASP A 218 -17.97 4.78 -0.46
C ASP A 218 -18.84 4.31 0.72
N ALA A 219 -19.45 3.13 0.63
CA ALA A 219 -20.50 2.70 1.55
C ALA A 219 -20.26 1.33 2.19
N ASP A 220 -19.65 0.36 1.50
CA ASP A 220 -19.55 -1.02 2.00
C ASP A 220 -18.75 -1.09 3.33
N PRO A 221 -19.23 -1.82 4.35
CA PRO A 221 -18.55 -1.91 5.63
C PRO A 221 -17.19 -2.60 5.58
N TYR A 222 -16.89 -3.40 4.57
CA TYR A 222 -15.62 -4.12 4.45
C TYR A 222 -14.70 -3.52 3.37
N ARG A 223 -15.03 -2.32 2.86
CA ARG A 223 -14.24 -1.63 1.83
C ARG A 223 -12.84 -1.21 2.28
N ASP A 224 -12.72 -0.65 3.49
CA ASP A 224 -11.44 -0.29 4.08
C ASP A 224 -10.96 -1.44 4.99
N PHE A 225 -10.16 -2.34 4.43
CA PHE A 225 -9.62 -3.49 5.18
C PHE A 225 -8.66 -3.09 6.32
N ARG A 226 -8.23 -1.82 6.41
CA ARG A 226 -7.36 -1.33 7.49
C ARG A 226 -8.18 -0.93 8.71
N SER A 227 -9.37 -0.38 8.48
CA SER A 227 -10.33 0.02 9.51
C SER A 227 -11.75 -0.12 8.97
N PRO A 228 -12.33 -1.35 8.97
CA PRO A 228 -13.65 -1.59 8.39
C PRO A 228 -14.78 -0.83 9.11
N TRP A 229 -14.52 -0.28 10.30
CA TRP A 229 -15.53 0.37 11.12
C TRP A 229 -15.06 1.71 11.70
N PRO A 230 -15.97 2.68 11.89
CA PRO A 230 -17.29 2.80 11.27
C PRO A 230 -17.15 3.18 9.77
N PRO A 231 -18.18 2.95 8.93
CA PRO A 231 -18.11 3.39 7.54
C PRO A 231 -17.99 4.93 7.47
N PRO A 232 -17.00 5.49 6.75
CA PRO A 232 -16.95 6.93 6.48
C PRO A 232 -18.26 7.46 5.89
N ALA A 233 -18.50 8.77 6.07
CA ALA A 233 -19.62 9.45 5.44
C ALA A 233 -19.58 9.22 3.91
N PRO A 234 -20.72 8.89 3.27
CA PRO A 234 -20.77 8.73 1.82
C PRO A 234 -20.29 10.00 1.12
N LEU A 235 -19.75 9.84 -0.09
CA LEU A 235 -19.34 10.97 -0.89
C LEU A 235 -20.56 11.80 -1.32
N THR A 236 -20.35 13.10 -1.41
CA THR A 236 -21.25 14.00 -2.13
C THR A 236 -21.17 13.77 -3.63
N ASP A 237 -22.11 14.34 -4.38
CA ASP A 237 -22.12 14.19 -5.84
C ASP A 237 -20.99 14.96 -6.51
N GLY A 238 -20.68 16.15 -6.01
CA GLY A 238 -19.54 16.92 -6.49
C GLY A 238 -18.21 16.16 -6.31
N GLU A 239 -18.06 15.42 -5.21
CA GLU A 239 -16.90 14.56 -4.99
C GLU A 239 -16.90 13.37 -5.96
N SER A 240 -18.04 12.69 -6.13
CA SER A 240 -18.19 11.60 -7.11
C SER A 240 -17.87 12.05 -8.55
N ASP A 241 -18.34 13.24 -8.96
CA ASP A 241 -18.06 13.82 -10.27
C ASP A 241 -16.57 14.15 -10.43
N THR A 242 -15.93 14.55 -9.33
CA THR A 242 -14.48 14.81 -9.31
C THR A 242 -13.70 13.53 -9.55
N TRP A 243 -14.07 12.42 -8.88
CA TRP A 243 -13.52 11.10 -9.16
C TRP A 243 -13.73 10.65 -10.61
N GLN A 244 -14.92 10.85 -11.16
CA GLN A 244 -15.23 10.51 -12.55
C GLN A 244 -14.34 11.29 -13.54
N ARG A 245 -14.15 12.59 -13.32
CA ARG A 245 -13.27 13.43 -14.17
C ARG A 245 -11.81 12.95 -14.09
N HIS A 246 -11.29 12.71 -12.88
CA HIS A 246 -9.93 12.21 -12.72
C HIS A 246 -9.74 10.85 -13.38
N LEU A 247 -10.71 9.93 -13.26
CA LEU A 247 -10.64 8.62 -13.91
C LEU A 247 -10.60 8.75 -15.43
N HIS A 248 -11.45 9.60 -16.02
CA HIS A 248 -11.43 9.86 -17.46
C HIS A 248 -10.10 10.43 -17.93
N ASP A 249 -9.54 11.41 -17.22
CA ASP A 249 -8.25 12.00 -17.58
C ASP A 249 -7.09 11.01 -17.47
N ALA A 250 -7.09 10.18 -16.42
CA ALA A 250 -6.11 9.11 -16.25
C ALA A 250 -6.26 8.03 -17.34
N ALA A 251 -7.48 7.60 -17.66
CA ALA A 251 -7.75 6.62 -18.70
C ALA A 251 -7.32 7.12 -20.09
N ARG A 252 -7.57 8.40 -20.40
CA ARG A 252 -7.10 9.05 -21.63
C ARG A 252 -5.58 9.09 -21.68
N LEU A 253 -4.92 9.42 -20.58
CA LEU A 253 -3.45 9.43 -20.48
C LEU A 253 -2.88 8.03 -20.74
N LEU A 254 -3.40 7.03 -20.04
CA LEU A 254 -2.98 5.63 -20.18
C LEU A 254 -3.23 5.13 -21.61
N GLY A 255 -4.40 5.41 -22.19
CA GLY A 255 -4.72 4.99 -23.55
C GLY A 255 -3.77 5.58 -24.60
N ALA A 256 -3.34 6.82 -24.42
CA ALA A 256 -2.46 7.51 -25.36
C ALA A 256 -0.98 7.08 -25.26
N ARG A 257 -0.48 6.80 -24.05
CA ARG A 257 0.96 6.61 -23.80
C ARG A 257 1.34 5.27 -23.16
N HIS A 258 0.39 4.57 -22.54
CA HIS A 258 0.61 3.32 -21.79
C HIS A 258 -0.42 2.26 -22.18
N PRO A 259 -0.46 1.83 -23.45
CA PRO A 259 -1.55 0.99 -23.97
C PRO A 259 -1.69 -0.35 -23.23
N ASP A 260 -0.59 -0.93 -22.75
CA ASP A 260 -0.60 -2.18 -21.96
C ASP A 260 -1.27 -1.97 -20.60
N ALA A 261 -0.97 -0.86 -19.92
CA ALA A 261 -1.63 -0.48 -18.67
C ALA A 261 -3.11 -0.14 -18.89
N ALA A 262 -3.43 0.60 -19.95
CA ALA A 262 -4.80 0.98 -20.30
C ALA A 262 -5.72 -0.23 -20.52
N ARG A 263 -5.17 -1.33 -21.07
CA ARG A 263 -5.88 -2.61 -21.20
C ARG A 263 -5.91 -3.39 -19.88
N THR A 264 -4.84 -3.36 -19.10
CA THR A 264 -4.72 -4.15 -17.87
C THR A 264 -5.63 -3.65 -16.76
N VAL A 265 -5.63 -2.33 -16.47
CA VAL A 265 -6.36 -1.77 -15.33
C VAL A 265 -7.84 -2.18 -15.28
N PRO A 266 -8.66 -1.98 -16.32
CA PRO A 266 -10.08 -2.35 -16.27
C PRO A 266 -10.34 -3.87 -16.20
N LEU A 267 -9.33 -4.71 -16.47
CA LEU A 267 -9.46 -6.17 -16.33
C LEU A 267 -9.29 -6.64 -14.88
N VAL A 268 -8.60 -5.87 -14.05
CA VAL A 268 -8.13 -6.32 -12.73
C VAL A 268 -8.50 -5.39 -11.59
N LEU A 269 -8.99 -4.19 -11.87
CA LEU A 269 -9.59 -3.28 -10.90
C LEU A 269 -11.06 -3.08 -11.25
N ASN A 270 -11.93 -3.38 -10.30
CA ASN A 270 -13.38 -3.21 -10.41
C ASN A 270 -13.98 -2.37 -9.27
N SER A 271 -13.16 -1.97 -8.28
CA SER A 271 -13.57 -1.14 -7.16
C SER A 271 -12.46 -0.17 -6.76
N LEU A 272 -12.84 1.08 -6.49
CA LEU A 272 -12.00 2.12 -5.91
C LEU A 272 -12.64 2.57 -4.60
N VAL A 273 -11.88 2.50 -3.52
CA VAL A 273 -12.31 2.97 -2.21
C VAL A 273 -11.73 4.36 -1.98
N PRO A 274 -12.56 5.42 -1.98
CA PRO A 274 -12.08 6.78 -1.89
C PRO A 274 -11.58 7.08 -0.48
N LEU A 275 -10.36 7.60 -0.39
CA LEU A 275 -9.81 8.19 0.82
C LEU A 275 -9.68 9.71 0.66
N PRO A 276 -9.67 10.48 1.76
CA PRO A 276 -9.40 11.91 1.72
C PRO A 276 -8.11 12.23 0.97
N GLY A 277 -8.09 13.41 0.32
CA GLY A 277 -6.89 13.90 -0.35
C GLY A 277 -5.72 14.06 0.61
N MET A 278 -4.52 13.74 0.13
CA MET A 278 -3.28 13.84 0.90
C MET A 278 -2.38 14.96 0.36
N PRO A 279 -1.44 15.48 1.17
CA PRO A 279 -0.43 16.44 0.71
C PRO A 279 0.33 15.97 -0.53
N ARG A 280 1.02 16.92 -1.17
CA ARG A 280 1.89 16.66 -2.33
C ARG A 280 2.89 15.55 -2.05
N PHE A 281 2.97 14.60 -2.99
CA PHE A 281 3.84 13.42 -2.93
C PHE A 281 3.61 12.43 -1.76
N ARG A 282 2.48 12.55 -1.04
CA ARG A 282 1.99 11.56 -0.05
C ARG A 282 0.77 10.78 -0.56
N THR A 283 0.77 10.38 -1.82
CA THR A 283 -0.33 9.55 -2.32
C THR A 283 -0.45 8.31 -1.44
N SER A 284 -1.63 8.10 -0.88
CA SER A 284 -1.90 6.96 -0.01
C SER A 284 -2.76 5.99 -0.80
N SER A 285 -2.20 4.83 -1.07
CA SER A 285 -2.94 3.72 -1.63
C SER A 285 -2.63 2.43 -0.88
N ALA A 286 -3.60 1.52 -0.91
CA ALA A 286 -3.44 0.22 -0.28
C ALA A 286 -4.24 -0.83 -1.02
N SER A 287 -3.61 -1.99 -1.18
CA SER A 287 -4.19 -3.22 -1.69
C SER A 287 -4.08 -4.32 -0.64
N TYR A 288 -5.04 -5.26 -0.65
CA TYR A 288 -5.04 -6.43 0.22
C TYR A 288 -5.35 -7.69 -0.59
N ALA A 289 -4.70 -8.80 -0.25
CA ALA A 289 -4.78 -10.04 -1.03
C ALA A 289 -6.22 -10.54 -1.17
N GLU A 290 -6.99 -10.48 -0.10
CA GLU A 290 -8.38 -10.94 -0.11
C GLU A 290 -9.37 -9.90 -0.66
N ALA A 291 -8.88 -8.70 -1.01
CA ALA A 291 -9.62 -7.65 -1.70
C ALA A 291 -9.20 -7.53 -3.17
N PHE A 292 -8.94 -8.65 -3.86
CA PHE A 292 -8.65 -8.66 -5.30
C PHE A 292 -9.68 -7.85 -6.07
N GLY A 293 -9.23 -6.90 -6.91
CA GLY A 293 -10.10 -5.98 -7.64
C GLY A 293 -10.30 -4.61 -7.00
N SER A 294 -9.90 -4.43 -5.73
CA SER A 294 -10.05 -3.17 -5.00
C SER A 294 -8.72 -2.45 -4.81
N ALA A 295 -8.79 -1.13 -4.87
CA ALA A 295 -7.72 -0.24 -4.44
C ALA A 295 -8.29 0.87 -3.55
N LEU A 296 -7.72 1.05 -2.36
CA LEU A 296 -7.92 2.26 -1.57
C LEU A 296 -7.05 3.35 -2.17
N VAL A 297 -7.62 4.52 -2.45
CA VAL A 297 -6.91 5.60 -3.14
C VAL A 297 -7.29 6.93 -2.51
N SER A 298 -6.30 7.69 -2.02
CA SER A 298 -6.47 9.11 -1.69
C SER A 298 -6.87 9.91 -2.92
N LEU A 299 -7.80 10.85 -2.78
CA LEU A 299 -8.24 11.71 -3.89
C LEU A 299 -7.02 12.22 -4.71
N PRO A 300 -6.92 11.83 -6.00
CA PRO A 300 -5.77 12.20 -6.82
C PRO A 300 -5.78 13.71 -7.09
N ARG A 301 -4.60 14.28 -7.27
CA ARG A 301 -4.47 15.73 -7.56
C ARG A 301 -4.63 16.03 -9.04
N ASP A 302 -4.11 15.15 -9.89
CA ASP A 302 -4.24 15.26 -11.34
C ASP A 302 -4.20 13.89 -12.03
N ALA A 303 -4.27 13.93 -13.36
CA ALA A 303 -4.30 12.74 -14.22
C ALA A 303 -3.05 11.87 -14.12
N VAL A 304 -1.86 12.48 -13.93
CA VAL A 304 -0.58 11.76 -13.85
C VAL A 304 -0.50 11.02 -12.53
N ASP A 305 -0.82 11.72 -11.43
CA ASP A 305 -0.86 11.13 -10.08
C ASP A 305 -1.85 9.96 -10.03
N PHE A 306 -3.02 10.10 -10.65
CA PHE A 306 -3.99 9.00 -10.66
C PHE A 306 -3.56 7.85 -11.57
N ALA A 307 -3.06 8.15 -12.77
CA ALA A 307 -2.63 7.13 -13.73
C ALA A 307 -1.52 6.24 -13.16
N VAL A 308 -0.47 6.82 -12.56
CA VAL A 308 0.61 6.02 -11.93
C VAL A 308 0.11 5.20 -10.75
N THR A 309 -0.86 5.73 -9.99
CA THR A 309 -1.51 4.99 -8.88
C THR A 309 -2.32 3.81 -9.41
N LEU A 310 -3.10 3.97 -10.48
CA LEU A 310 -3.84 2.88 -11.11
C LEU A 310 -2.90 1.81 -11.68
N VAL A 311 -1.76 2.20 -12.27
CA VAL A 311 -0.72 1.24 -12.68
C VAL A 311 -0.20 0.46 -11.46
N HIS A 312 0.17 1.15 -10.38
CA HIS A 312 0.66 0.52 -9.15
C HIS A 312 -0.35 -0.48 -8.56
N GLU A 313 -1.59 -0.06 -8.36
CA GLU A 313 -2.62 -0.89 -7.73
C GLU A 313 -3.08 -2.04 -8.63
N SER A 314 -3.08 -1.86 -9.96
CA SER A 314 -3.37 -2.96 -10.88
C SER A 314 -2.33 -4.08 -10.78
N ARG A 315 -1.04 -3.73 -10.57
CA ARG A 315 0.03 -4.72 -10.34
C ARG A 315 -0.20 -5.49 -9.05
N HIS A 316 -0.57 -4.81 -7.97
CA HIS A 316 -0.94 -5.47 -6.72
C HIS A 316 -2.14 -6.41 -6.91
N SER A 317 -3.22 -5.96 -7.57
CA SER A 317 -4.39 -6.80 -7.82
C SER A 317 -4.05 -8.06 -8.62
N VAL A 318 -3.28 -7.94 -9.72
CA VAL A 318 -2.83 -9.09 -10.52
C VAL A 318 -2.05 -10.09 -9.66
N LEU A 319 -1.06 -9.62 -8.90
CA LEU A 319 -0.20 -10.50 -8.13
C LEU A 319 -0.94 -11.16 -6.95
N ASN A 320 -1.90 -10.46 -6.34
CA ASN A 320 -2.80 -11.02 -5.34
C ASN A 320 -3.60 -12.18 -5.92
N GLY A 321 -4.25 -11.99 -7.09
CA GLY A 321 -5.00 -13.05 -7.77
C GLY A 321 -4.13 -14.23 -8.24
N LEU A 322 -2.87 -13.97 -8.63
CA LEU A 322 -1.91 -15.02 -8.94
C LEU A 322 -1.48 -15.81 -7.68
N SER A 323 -1.32 -15.12 -6.54
CA SER A 323 -0.85 -15.70 -5.28
C SER A 323 -1.77 -16.79 -4.73
N HIS A 324 -3.06 -16.71 -5.05
CA HIS A 324 -4.06 -17.72 -4.68
C HIS A 324 -3.99 -18.99 -5.54
N GLN A 325 -3.22 -18.97 -6.62
CA GLN A 325 -3.11 -20.07 -7.58
C GLN A 325 -1.72 -20.72 -7.56
N ILE A 326 -0.65 -19.92 -7.44
CA ILE A 326 0.74 -20.40 -7.40
C ILE A 326 1.48 -19.73 -6.25
N GLN A 327 2.22 -20.55 -5.49
CA GLN A 327 3.17 -20.05 -4.51
C GLN A 327 4.48 -19.62 -5.19
N LEU A 328 4.81 -18.34 -5.11
CA LEU A 328 6.09 -17.79 -5.59
C LEU A 328 7.18 -17.76 -4.50
N VAL A 329 6.76 -17.77 -3.24
CA VAL A 329 7.63 -17.80 -2.06
C VAL A 329 7.15 -18.91 -1.15
N ASP A 330 8.07 -19.74 -0.67
CA ASP A 330 7.78 -20.74 0.35
C ASP A 330 7.56 -20.04 1.70
N ARG A 331 6.31 -20.09 2.18
CA ARG A 331 5.91 -19.55 3.50
C ARG A 331 5.77 -20.64 4.56
N ALA A 332 5.79 -21.92 4.16
CA ALA A 332 5.38 -23.03 5.00
C ALA A 332 6.48 -23.47 5.99
N ALA A 333 7.74 -23.18 5.70
CA ALA A 333 8.87 -23.72 6.46
C ALA A 333 9.20 -22.96 7.77
N ARG A 334 8.73 -21.72 7.99
CA ARG A 334 9.28 -20.85 9.04
C ARG A 334 8.26 -20.13 9.94
N GLY A 335 6.99 -20.05 9.54
CA GLY A 335 5.98 -19.33 10.32
C GLY A 335 6.24 -17.80 10.40
N PRO A 336 5.26 -17.01 10.87
CA PRO A 336 5.26 -15.54 10.69
C PRO A 336 6.41 -14.78 11.36
N ARG A 337 7.11 -15.40 12.32
CA ARG A 337 8.16 -14.78 13.14
C ARG A 337 9.59 -15.17 12.74
N GLN A 338 9.78 -16.05 11.75
CA GLN A 338 11.11 -16.51 11.31
C GLN A 338 11.38 -16.22 9.83
N ASP A 339 10.53 -15.42 9.17
CA ASP A 339 10.80 -14.94 7.81
C ASP A 339 11.97 -13.94 7.82
N THR A 340 12.91 -14.11 6.89
CA THR A 340 14.02 -13.17 6.68
C THR A 340 13.46 -11.77 6.38
N LEU A 341 13.90 -10.78 7.15
CA LEU A 341 13.49 -9.39 7.01
C LEU A 341 14.43 -8.63 6.07
N LEU A 342 13.90 -8.18 4.93
CA LEU A 342 14.66 -7.59 3.82
C LEU A 342 14.40 -6.08 3.70
N TYR A 343 15.38 -5.38 3.13
CA TYR A 343 15.26 -3.97 2.75
C TYR A 343 14.35 -3.80 1.53
N ALA A 344 13.37 -2.90 1.64
CA ALA A 344 12.45 -2.50 0.56
C ALA A 344 12.71 -1.03 0.19
N PRO A 345 13.29 -0.71 -0.99
CA PRO A 345 13.75 0.64 -1.34
C PRO A 345 12.67 1.71 -1.62
N TRP A 346 11.49 1.56 -1.03
CA TRP A 346 10.34 2.48 -1.15
C TRP A 346 9.62 2.67 0.19
N ARG A 347 10.05 1.96 1.25
CA ARG A 347 9.42 1.99 2.57
C ARG A 347 10.46 1.91 3.67
N THR A 348 10.10 2.43 4.83
CA THR A 348 10.97 2.38 6.00
C THR A 348 10.90 1.04 6.72
N ASP A 349 9.84 0.22 6.56
CA ASP A 349 9.71 -1.09 7.20
C ASP A 349 10.38 -2.24 6.44
N PRO A 350 11.02 -3.20 7.16
CA PRO A 350 11.55 -4.39 6.54
C PRO A 350 10.40 -5.28 6.07
N ARG A 351 10.64 -6.04 5.00
CA ARG A 351 9.62 -6.88 4.38
C ARG A 351 10.08 -8.34 4.33
N PRO A 352 9.18 -9.31 4.56
CA PRO A 352 9.48 -10.70 4.21
C PRO A 352 9.65 -10.82 2.68
N PRO A 353 10.23 -11.92 2.16
CA PRO A 353 10.48 -12.08 0.73
C PRO A 353 9.22 -11.90 -0.14
N TRP A 354 8.06 -12.38 0.33
CA TRP A 354 6.79 -12.11 -0.35
C TRP A 354 6.45 -10.61 -0.43
N GLY A 355 6.63 -9.89 0.67
CA GLY A 355 6.36 -8.46 0.72
C GLY A 355 7.29 -7.65 -0.18
N LEU A 356 8.56 -8.07 -0.30
CA LEU A 356 9.52 -7.47 -1.23
C LEU A 356 9.17 -7.79 -2.69
N LEU A 357 8.84 -9.04 -3.01
CA LEU A 357 8.38 -9.43 -4.35
C LEU A 357 7.15 -8.63 -4.78
N HIS A 358 6.19 -8.47 -3.87
CA HIS A 358 4.95 -7.74 -4.10
C HIS A 358 5.19 -6.26 -4.44
N GLY A 359 6.06 -5.59 -3.67
CA GLY A 359 6.47 -4.23 -3.96
C GLY A 359 7.28 -4.11 -5.24
N THR A 360 8.22 -5.03 -5.48
CA THR A 360 9.07 -5.03 -6.68
C THR A 360 8.22 -5.07 -7.94
N TYR A 361 7.22 -5.95 -8.01
CA TYR A 361 6.34 -6.05 -9.17
C TYR A 361 5.53 -4.77 -9.43
N ALA A 362 5.06 -4.09 -8.38
CA ALA A 362 4.35 -2.82 -8.52
C ALA A 362 5.27 -1.67 -8.94
N PHE A 363 6.44 -1.55 -8.30
CA PHE A 363 7.41 -0.49 -8.62
C PHE A 363 8.08 -0.69 -9.98
N THR A 364 8.16 -1.90 -10.53
CA THR A 364 8.51 -2.12 -11.94
C THR A 364 7.51 -1.43 -12.86
N GLY A 365 6.20 -1.51 -12.58
CA GLY A 365 5.17 -0.80 -13.32
C GLY A 365 5.27 0.73 -13.18
N VAL A 366 5.61 1.22 -11.98
CA VAL A 366 5.83 2.65 -11.72
C VAL A 366 7.07 3.17 -12.48
N ALA A 367 8.18 2.43 -12.45
CA ALA A 367 9.39 2.79 -13.17
C ALA A 367 9.14 2.84 -14.69
N ASP A 368 8.43 1.85 -15.25
CA ASP A 368 8.05 1.84 -16.67
C ASP A 368 7.13 3.01 -17.06
N PHE A 369 6.19 3.38 -16.18
CA PHE A 369 5.36 4.56 -16.38
C PHE A 369 6.21 5.83 -16.49
N TRP A 370 7.12 6.08 -15.54
CA TRP A 370 7.99 7.25 -15.58
C TRP A 370 9.03 7.20 -16.71
N ARG A 371 9.42 5.99 -17.14
CA ARG A 371 10.29 5.77 -18.31
C ARG A 371 9.71 6.45 -19.56
N THR A 372 8.38 6.40 -19.71
CA THR A 372 7.65 7.01 -20.81
C THR A 372 7.32 8.49 -20.52
N GLU A 373 6.79 8.80 -19.34
CA GLU A 373 6.33 10.16 -19.01
C GLU A 373 7.44 11.22 -19.03
N ARG A 374 8.68 10.84 -18.71
CA ARG A 374 9.82 11.77 -18.72
C ARG A 374 10.06 12.44 -20.09
N HIS A 375 9.64 11.80 -21.18
CA HIS A 375 9.75 12.32 -22.55
C HIS A 375 8.47 13.02 -23.03
N ALA A 376 7.35 12.84 -22.34
CA ALA A 376 6.05 13.40 -22.70
C ALA A 376 5.75 14.71 -21.96
N LEU A 377 6.33 14.90 -20.77
CA LEU A 377 6.18 16.11 -19.97
C LEU A 377 7.23 17.16 -20.33
N ALA A 378 7.00 18.41 -19.93
CA ALA A 378 7.89 19.54 -20.19
C ALA A 378 8.19 20.35 -18.92
N GLY A 379 9.28 21.13 -18.94
CA GLY A 379 9.67 22.01 -17.85
C GLY A 379 9.94 21.26 -16.53
N PRO A 380 9.61 21.85 -15.36
CA PRO A 380 9.84 21.22 -14.05
C PRO A 380 9.18 19.84 -13.89
N ARG A 381 8.07 19.58 -14.60
CA ARG A 381 7.40 18.27 -14.58
C ARG A 381 8.21 17.18 -15.30
N ALA A 382 8.97 17.54 -16.34
CA ALA A 382 9.89 16.61 -17.01
C ALA A 382 11.07 16.25 -16.11
N VAL A 383 11.66 17.25 -15.44
CA VAL A 383 12.76 17.03 -14.47
C VAL A 383 12.30 16.11 -13.34
N LEU A 384 11.10 16.35 -12.80
CA LEU A 384 10.51 15.46 -11.79
C LEU A 384 10.30 14.04 -12.33
N ALA A 385 9.81 13.88 -13.56
CA ALA A 385 9.61 12.56 -14.16
C ALA A 385 10.92 11.82 -14.43
N HIS A 386 11.98 12.52 -14.86
CA HIS A 386 13.33 11.95 -14.94
C HIS A 386 13.86 11.52 -13.56
N PHE A 387 13.60 12.33 -12.53
CA PHE A 387 13.95 12.01 -11.15
C PHE A 387 13.21 10.75 -10.65
N GLU A 388 11.89 10.69 -10.82
CA GLU A 388 11.09 9.53 -10.42
C GLU A 388 11.52 8.26 -11.17
N PHE A 389 11.77 8.36 -12.49
CA PHE A 389 12.30 7.23 -13.26
C PHE A 389 13.63 6.72 -12.69
N ALA A 390 14.59 7.62 -12.43
CA ALA A 390 15.90 7.24 -11.90
C ALA A 390 15.81 6.59 -10.51
N VAL A 391 14.99 7.14 -9.60
CA VAL A 391 14.76 6.56 -8.28
C VAL A 391 14.17 5.16 -8.39
N TRP A 392 13.07 5.00 -9.13
CA TRP A 392 12.35 3.72 -9.19
C TRP A 392 13.08 2.66 -10.00
N ARG A 393 13.78 3.03 -11.08
CA ARG A 393 14.66 2.12 -11.83
C ARG A 393 15.69 1.47 -10.91
N ASP A 394 16.43 2.28 -10.17
CA ASP A 394 17.53 1.79 -9.33
C ASP A 394 16.99 1.06 -8.08
N ALA A 395 15.89 1.53 -7.50
CA ALA A 395 15.16 0.85 -6.41
C ALA A 395 14.72 -0.57 -6.81
N VAL A 396 14.11 -0.71 -8.00
CA VAL A 396 13.70 -2.01 -8.56
C VAL A 396 14.91 -2.90 -8.78
N ALA A 397 16.00 -2.38 -9.34
CA ALA A 397 17.23 -3.15 -9.54
C ALA A 397 17.84 -3.67 -8.22
N ILE A 398 17.81 -2.86 -7.14
CA ILE A 398 18.23 -3.28 -5.80
C ILE A 398 17.34 -4.41 -5.28
N ALA A 399 16.01 -4.27 -5.40
CA ALA A 399 15.06 -5.25 -4.91
C ALA A 399 15.15 -6.58 -5.68
N LEU A 400 15.30 -6.54 -7.01
CA LEU A 400 15.48 -7.73 -7.84
C LEU A 400 16.76 -8.49 -7.51
N ARG A 401 17.90 -7.81 -7.33
CA ARG A 401 19.15 -8.44 -6.87
C ARG A 401 18.97 -9.07 -5.48
N THR A 402 18.28 -8.38 -4.58
CA THR A 402 18.00 -8.90 -3.23
C THR A 402 17.16 -10.18 -3.31
N LEU A 403 16.09 -10.19 -4.11
CA LEU A 403 15.20 -11.33 -4.32
C LEU A 403 15.91 -12.51 -4.99
N ALA A 404 16.74 -12.27 -6.00
CA ALA A 404 17.47 -13.31 -6.71
C ALA A 404 18.38 -14.15 -5.78
N GLY A 405 18.88 -13.56 -4.69
CA GLY A 405 19.66 -14.25 -3.66
C GLY A 405 18.84 -14.98 -2.60
N GLN A 406 17.50 -14.89 -2.61
CA GLN A 406 16.67 -15.46 -1.54
C GLN A 406 16.42 -16.97 -1.72
N PRO A 407 16.77 -17.80 -0.72
CA PRO A 407 16.53 -19.25 -0.80
C PRO A 407 15.03 -19.60 -0.73
N GLY A 408 14.19 -18.70 -0.21
CA GLY A 408 12.75 -18.90 -0.06
C GLY A 408 11.93 -18.76 -1.34
N LEU A 409 12.53 -18.43 -2.50
CA LEU A 409 11.81 -18.42 -3.77
C LEU A 409 11.52 -19.85 -4.24
N THR A 410 10.28 -20.11 -4.67
CA THR A 410 9.95 -21.37 -5.37
C THR A 410 10.55 -21.38 -6.77
N PRO A 411 10.58 -22.50 -7.51
CA PRO A 411 11.00 -22.51 -8.92
C PRO A 411 10.24 -21.47 -9.77
N TRP A 412 8.93 -21.32 -9.53
CA TRP A 412 8.09 -20.32 -10.19
C TRP A 412 8.43 -18.90 -9.76
N GLY A 413 8.71 -18.68 -8.47
CA GLY A 413 9.17 -17.38 -7.97
C GLY A 413 10.50 -16.95 -8.60
N ARG A 414 11.46 -17.88 -8.74
CA ARG A 414 12.73 -17.61 -9.43
C ARG A 414 12.53 -17.25 -10.89
N SER A 415 11.67 -17.99 -11.61
CA SER A 415 11.32 -17.68 -13.00
C SER A 415 10.68 -16.30 -13.12
N PHE A 416 9.75 -15.98 -12.22
CA PHE A 416 9.06 -14.68 -12.19
C PHE A 416 10.02 -13.51 -11.95
N VAL A 417 10.93 -13.63 -10.97
CA VAL A 417 11.95 -12.62 -10.68
C VAL A 417 12.95 -12.48 -11.83
N THR A 418 13.34 -13.59 -12.46
CA THR A 418 14.25 -13.58 -13.61
C THR A 418 13.64 -12.84 -14.79
N GLU A 419 12.36 -13.06 -15.09
CA GLU A 419 11.69 -12.38 -16.20
C GLU A 419 11.50 -10.89 -15.93
N MET A 420 11.18 -10.48 -14.70
CA MET A 420 11.21 -9.07 -14.30
C MET A 420 12.61 -8.47 -14.51
N ALA A 421 13.66 -9.14 -14.03
CA ALA A 421 15.03 -8.66 -14.21
C ALA A 421 15.41 -8.51 -15.68
N ARG A 422 15.05 -9.48 -16.53
CA ARG A 422 15.28 -9.43 -17.98
C ARG A 422 14.58 -8.24 -18.62
N GLN A 423 13.35 -7.92 -18.20
CA GLN A 423 12.62 -6.73 -18.66
C GLN A 423 13.34 -5.43 -18.28
N THR A 424 13.89 -5.34 -17.08
CA THR A 424 14.47 -4.09 -16.55
C THR A 424 15.94 -3.87 -16.90
N VAL A 425 16.67 -4.91 -17.33
CA VAL A 425 18.10 -4.80 -17.68
C VAL A 425 18.41 -3.64 -18.64
N PRO A 426 17.68 -3.45 -19.76
CA PRO A 426 17.97 -2.36 -20.69
C PRO A 426 17.76 -0.96 -20.11
N TRP A 427 17.02 -0.82 -19.00
CA TRP A 427 16.73 0.48 -18.41
C TRP A 427 17.97 1.11 -17.75
N ALA A 428 18.99 0.31 -17.43
CA ALA A 428 20.25 0.82 -16.89
C ALA A 428 20.97 1.75 -17.89
N ASP A 429 20.78 1.52 -19.19
CA ASP A 429 21.36 2.30 -20.28
C ASP A 429 20.51 3.51 -20.67
N ASP A 430 19.33 3.70 -20.05
CA ASP A 430 18.50 4.89 -20.28
C ASP A 430 19.16 6.13 -19.64
N ASP A 431 19.51 7.11 -20.48
CA ASP A 431 20.08 8.38 -20.04
C ASP A 431 19.12 9.19 -19.15
N VAL A 432 19.69 9.77 -18.09
CA VAL A 432 19.00 10.68 -17.17
C VAL A 432 19.82 11.96 -17.03
N PRO A 433 19.22 13.15 -17.28
CA PRO A 433 19.91 14.43 -17.10
C PRO A 433 20.50 14.60 -15.70
N ALA A 434 21.67 15.21 -15.60
CA ALA A 434 22.42 15.36 -14.34
C ALA A 434 21.59 16.05 -13.24
N GLU A 435 20.76 17.04 -13.63
CA GLU A 435 19.85 17.76 -12.73
C GLU A 435 18.80 16.88 -12.04
N ALA A 436 18.43 15.74 -12.64
CA ALA A 436 17.51 14.76 -12.06
C ALA A 436 18.26 13.58 -11.43
N PHE A 437 19.39 13.18 -12.04
CA PHE A 437 20.17 12.01 -11.61
C PHE A 437 20.83 12.21 -10.24
N ALA A 438 21.47 13.36 -9.99
CA ALA A 438 22.15 13.61 -8.72
C ALA A 438 21.16 13.62 -7.52
N PRO A 439 20.00 14.32 -7.59
CA PRO A 439 18.98 14.20 -6.55
C PRO A 439 18.42 12.79 -6.39
N ALA A 440 18.25 12.02 -7.47
CA ALA A 440 17.76 10.64 -7.41
C ALA A 440 18.74 9.69 -6.69
N ARG A 441 20.04 9.86 -6.93
CA ARG A 441 21.11 9.16 -6.19
C ARG A 441 21.06 9.48 -4.70
N ALA A 442 20.93 10.76 -4.35
CA ALA A 442 20.82 11.20 -2.96
C ALA A 442 19.52 10.68 -2.28
N GLU A 443 18.43 10.56 -3.03
CA GLU A 443 17.16 9.98 -2.55
C GLU A 443 17.32 8.50 -2.17
N LEU A 444 17.97 7.69 -3.01
CA LEU A 444 18.21 6.28 -2.71
C LEU A 444 19.17 6.09 -1.53
N ALA A 445 20.20 6.92 -1.44
CA ALA A 445 21.10 6.95 -0.29
C ALA A 445 20.34 7.29 1.00
N ASP A 446 19.45 8.28 0.97
CA ASP A 446 18.58 8.64 2.10
C ASP A 446 17.67 7.47 2.49
N LEU A 447 16.90 6.93 1.54
CA LEU A 447 15.96 5.82 1.80
C LEU A 447 16.66 4.62 2.46
N ARG A 448 17.85 4.25 1.98
CA ARG A 448 18.65 3.17 2.58
C ARG A 448 19.16 3.54 3.96
N SER A 449 19.79 4.70 4.10
CA SER A 449 20.42 5.13 5.37
C SER A 449 19.36 5.31 6.46
N THR A 450 18.22 5.88 6.11
CA THR A 450 17.05 6.01 6.97
C THR A 450 16.52 4.62 7.35
N TRP A 451 16.43 3.67 6.41
CA TRP A 451 16.05 2.29 6.74
C TRP A 451 17.05 1.63 7.69
N CYS A 452 18.36 1.75 7.45
CA CYS A 452 19.40 1.21 8.34
C CYS A 452 19.29 1.78 9.75
N SER A 453 19.16 3.11 9.86
CA SER A 453 19.03 3.83 11.13
C SER A 453 17.83 3.37 11.97
N HIS A 454 16.71 3.05 11.31
CA HIS A 454 15.49 2.61 11.99
C HIS A 454 15.50 1.12 12.35
N ASN A 455 15.97 0.27 11.44
CA ASN A 455 15.74 -1.17 11.49
C ASN A 455 16.96 -1.98 11.93
N LEU A 456 18.16 -1.43 11.88
CA LEU A 456 19.36 -2.12 12.32
C LEU A 456 19.73 -1.74 13.76
N ALA A 457 20.23 -2.72 14.50
CA ALA A 457 20.82 -2.55 15.82
C ALA A 457 22.27 -3.08 15.79
N PRO A 458 23.26 -2.24 16.13
CA PRO A 458 24.61 -2.72 16.37
C PRO A 458 24.62 -3.58 17.65
N ASP A 459 25.61 -4.46 17.76
CA ASP A 459 25.80 -5.25 18.98
C ASP A 459 26.11 -4.31 20.17
N PRO A 460 25.35 -4.38 21.29
CA PRO A 460 25.56 -3.47 22.41
C PRO A 460 26.92 -3.63 23.08
N ALA A 461 27.47 -4.85 23.17
CA ALA A 461 28.79 -5.08 23.79
C ALA A 461 29.91 -4.55 22.89
N ALA A 462 29.82 -4.79 21.58
CA ALA A 462 30.77 -4.21 20.62
C ALA A 462 30.70 -2.67 20.63
N THR A 463 29.50 -2.10 20.73
CA THR A 463 29.32 -0.63 20.82
C THR A 463 30.00 -0.06 22.06
N ARG A 464 29.90 -0.73 23.22
CA ARG A 464 30.57 -0.32 24.45
C ARG A 464 32.09 -0.35 24.32
N LEU A 465 32.65 -1.43 23.78
CA LEU A 465 34.09 -1.58 23.57
C LEU A 465 34.64 -0.53 22.60
N LEU A 466 33.89 -0.21 21.55
CA LEU A 466 34.26 0.85 20.61
C LEU A 466 34.25 2.23 21.27
N ALA A 467 33.26 2.50 22.12
CA ALA A 467 33.21 3.73 22.90
C ALA A 467 34.38 3.82 23.89
N ASP A 468 34.73 2.72 24.57
CA ASP A 468 35.91 2.66 25.45
C ASP A 468 37.22 2.94 24.69
N HIS A 469 37.41 2.29 23.54
CA HIS A 469 38.60 2.47 22.70
C HIS A 469 38.75 3.92 22.24
N ARG A 470 37.66 4.52 21.74
CA ARG A 470 37.66 5.92 21.28
C ARG A 470 37.92 6.90 22.42
N LEU A 471 37.23 6.75 23.55
CA LEU A 471 37.40 7.62 24.72
C LEU A 471 38.81 7.48 25.34
N GLY A 472 39.45 6.33 25.19
CA GLY A 472 40.85 6.09 25.52
C GLY A 472 41.86 6.67 24.52
N GLY A 473 41.41 7.34 23.45
CA GLY A 473 42.27 7.94 22.43
C GLY A 473 42.68 7.00 21.30
N GLY A 474 42.11 5.79 21.23
CA GLY A 474 42.41 4.80 20.22
C GLY A 474 41.95 5.22 18.80
N PRO A 475 42.74 4.95 17.75
CA PRO A 475 42.38 5.23 16.37
C PRO A 475 41.33 4.23 15.85
N GLY A 476 40.58 4.62 14.81
CA GLY A 476 39.50 3.79 14.25
C GLY A 476 40.02 2.62 13.42
N GLU A 477 41.24 2.74 12.91
CA GLU A 477 41.95 1.76 12.09
C GLU A 477 42.24 0.45 12.84
N GLU A 478 42.29 0.51 14.18
CA GLU A 478 42.63 -0.61 15.05
C GLU A 478 41.42 -1.45 15.49
N VAL A 479 40.20 -1.06 15.09
CA VAL A 479 38.97 -1.74 15.54
C VAL A 479 38.25 -2.46 14.41
N THR A 480 37.57 -3.55 14.76
CA THR A 480 36.66 -4.29 13.88
C THR A 480 35.25 -4.26 14.43
N VAL A 481 34.26 -4.04 13.56
CA VAL A 481 32.87 -3.93 13.98
C VAL A 481 32.02 -5.04 13.37
N PRO A 482 31.29 -5.83 14.18
CA PRO A 482 30.38 -6.84 13.65
C PRO A 482 29.23 -6.20 12.83
N PRO A 483 28.59 -6.95 11.92
CA PRO A 483 27.42 -6.47 11.20
C PRO A 483 26.26 -6.22 12.17
N SER A 484 25.55 -5.12 11.95
CA SER A 484 24.31 -4.81 12.68
C SER A 484 23.20 -5.80 12.28
N ARG A 485 22.30 -6.10 13.22
CA ARG A 485 21.19 -7.06 13.00
C ARG A 485 19.85 -6.33 12.89
N PRO A 486 18.89 -6.84 12.09
CA PRO A 486 17.53 -6.34 12.07
C PRO A 486 16.87 -6.42 13.46
N ARG A 487 16.09 -5.39 13.81
CA ARG A 487 15.28 -5.36 15.03
C ARG A 487 14.00 -6.16 14.84
N ALA A 488 13.65 -7.00 15.82
CA ALA A 488 12.43 -7.79 15.80
C ALA A 488 11.15 -6.92 15.93
N ASP A 489 11.17 -5.93 16.82
CA ASP A 489 10.05 -5.01 17.07
C ASP A 489 10.46 -3.55 16.81
N PRO A 490 10.33 -3.05 15.57
CA PRO A 490 10.68 -1.68 15.25
C PRO A 490 9.65 -0.69 15.85
N PRO A 491 10.09 0.48 16.32
CA PRO A 491 9.19 1.50 16.87
C PRO A 491 8.21 2.04 15.83
N GLN A 492 7.14 2.72 16.29
CA GLN A 492 6.16 3.39 15.43
C GLN A 492 6.87 4.39 14.49
N ARG A 493 6.52 4.31 13.20
CA ARG A 493 7.26 4.95 12.11
C ARG A 493 6.53 6.21 11.67
N GLN A 494 7.26 7.30 11.55
CA GLN A 494 6.79 8.48 10.83
C GLN A 494 7.30 8.43 9.38
N PRO A 495 6.52 8.94 8.40
CA PRO A 495 7.02 9.19 7.06
C PRO A 495 8.29 10.06 7.08
N GLU A 496 9.26 9.77 6.22
CA GLU A 496 10.48 10.58 6.11
C GLU A 496 10.19 11.83 5.26
N LEU A 497 10.13 12.99 5.91
CA LEU A 497 9.73 14.26 5.29
C LEU A 497 10.69 14.72 4.19
N ARG A 498 11.98 14.34 4.23
CA ARG A 498 12.98 14.81 3.27
C ARG A 498 12.68 14.35 1.83
N CYS A 499 12.19 13.12 1.67
CA CYS A 499 11.78 12.55 0.38
C CYS A 499 10.68 13.37 -0.30
N GLU A 500 9.72 13.88 0.48
CA GLU A 500 8.63 14.72 0.00
C GLU A 500 9.12 16.13 -0.33
N LEU A 501 9.93 16.72 0.55
CA LEU A 501 10.52 18.04 0.34
C LEU A 501 11.39 18.07 -0.93
N ARG A 502 12.11 16.99 -1.24
CA ARG A 502 12.90 16.88 -2.48
C ARG A 502 12.01 16.94 -3.72
N ARG A 503 10.92 16.18 -3.74
CA ARG A 503 9.96 16.19 -4.86
C ARG A 503 9.28 17.54 -5.01
N LEU A 504 8.89 18.18 -3.90
CA LEU A 504 8.38 19.54 -3.87
C LEU A 504 9.38 20.52 -4.47
N HIS A 505 10.63 20.47 -4.02
CA HIS A 505 11.69 21.34 -4.51
C HIS A 505 11.89 21.21 -6.03
N ILE A 506 11.92 19.99 -6.57
CA ILE A 506 12.06 19.76 -8.01
C ILE A 506 10.81 20.25 -8.76
N ALA A 507 9.62 19.89 -8.27
CA ALA A 507 8.36 20.25 -8.93
C ALA A 507 8.11 21.76 -8.97
N ASP A 508 8.57 22.49 -7.97
CA ASP A 508 8.39 23.94 -7.82
C ASP A 508 9.64 24.72 -8.26
N ALA A 509 10.46 24.11 -9.14
CA ALA A 509 11.64 24.71 -9.78
C ALA A 509 12.65 25.34 -8.79
N GLY A 510 12.81 24.70 -7.64
CA GLY A 510 13.75 25.09 -6.60
C GLY A 510 13.20 26.05 -5.54
N THR A 511 11.94 26.46 -5.64
CA THR A 511 11.33 27.42 -4.70
C THR A 511 10.59 26.70 -3.56
N PHE A 512 10.97 26.99 -2.32
CA PHE A 512 10.14 26.65 -1.15
C PHE A 512 9.21 27.85 -0.90
N THR A 513 7.99 27.81 -1.41
CA THR A 513 7.01 28.88 -1.13
C THR A 513 6.54 28.79 0.32
N PRO A 514 6.08 29.89 0.97
CA PRO A 514 5.48 29.83 2.31
C PRO A 514 4.31 28.84 2.40
N ASP A 515 3.54 28.72 1.30
CA ASP A 515 2.51 27.70 1.11
C ASP A 515 3.05 26.27 1.15
N THR A 516 4.31 26.04 0.76
CA THR A 516 4.97 24.72 0.80
C THR A 516 5.14 24.23 2.23
N LEU A 517 5.43 25.12 3.18
CA LEU A 517 5.60 24.79 4.60
C LEU A 517 4.26 24.57 5.31
N ALA A 518 3.24 25.38 4.98
CA ALA A 518 1.88 25.23 5.51
C ALA A 518 1.19 23.93 5.06
N ARG A 519 1.68 23.30 3.98
CA ARG A 519 1.15 22.05 3.39
C ARG A 519 1.87 20.79 3.87
N LEU A 520 2.91 20.91 4.71
CA LEU A 520 3.54 19.75 5.36
C LEU A 520 2.63 19.29 6.49
N SER A 521 1.89 18.19 6.28
CA SER A 521 1.00 17.64 7.32
C SER A 521 1.54 16.35 7.91
N GLY A 522 1.28 16.14 9.20
CA GLY A 522 1.37 14.83 9.85
C GLY A 522 2.77 14.30 10.21
N VAL A 523 3.85 15.07 9.98
CA VAL A 523 5.18 14.78 10.54
C VAL A 523 5.65 16.02 11.26
N GLU A 524 5.71 15.95 12.59
CA GLU A 524 6.27 17.03 13.40
C GLU A 524 7.79 16.99 13.25
N ARG A 525 8.36 18.04 12.64
CA ARG A 525 9.81 18.20 12.50
C ARG A 525 10.21 19.47 13.24
N SER A 526 11.26 19.37 14.08
CA SER A 526 11.74 20.56 14.78
C SER A 526 12.14 21.64 13.78
N PRO A 527 11.92 22.93 14.08
CA PRO A 527 12.29 24.02 13.18
C PRO A 527 13.75 23.95 12.71
N ASP A 528 14.67 23.62 13.62
CA ASP A 528 16.11 23.51 13.31
C ASP A 528 16.41 22.37 12.32
N LEU A 529 15.75 21.22 12.48
CA LEU A 529 15.94 20.08 11.58
C LEU A 529 15.33 20.35 10.20
N LEU A 530 14.16 21.00 10.17
CA LEU A 530 13.53 21.42 8.93
C LEU A 530 14.39 22.44 8.18
N GLU A 531 14.99 23.41 8.88
CA GLU A 531 15.93 24.36 8.28
C GLU A 531 17.15 23.64 7.69
N ALA A 532 17.70 22.63 8.39
CA ALA A 532 18.81 21.82 7.91
C ALA A 532 18.45 21.08 6.61
N ASP A 533 17.27 20.45 6.56
CA ASP A 533 16.77 19.75 5.36
C ASP A 533 16.57 20.70 4.19
N MET A 534 16.00 21.89 4.42
CA MET A 534 15.83 22.89 3.37
C MET A 534 17.17 23.39 2.84
N CYS A 535 18.19 23.57 3.70
CA CYS A 535 19.54 23.93 3.26
C CYS A 535 20.12 22.83 2.37
N LEU A 536 20.05 21.57 2.79
CA LEU A 536 20.53 20.45 1.98
C LEU A 536 19.86 20.41 0.60
N LEU A 537 18.52 20.56 0.57
CA LEU A 537 17.74 20.41 -0.66
C LEU A 537 17.89 21.57 -1.64
N ARG A 538 18.18 22.79 -1.18
CA ARG A 538 18.50 23.92 -2.07
C ARG A 538 19.75 23.68 -2.92
N GLY A 539 20.62 22.77 -2.48
CA GLY A 539 21.83 22.40 -3.20
C GLY A 539 22.87 23.52 -3.32
N GLY A 540 24.00 23.17 -3.92
CA GLY A 540 25.15 24.06 -4.07
C GLY A 540 26.08 24.09 -2.84
N PRO A 541 27.39 24.41 -3.02
CA PRO A 541 28.40 24.25 -1.97
C PRO A 541 28.10 25.05 -0.69
N ALA A 542 27.62 26.29 -0.83
CA ALA A 542 27.31 27.16 0.31
C ALA A 542 26.14 26.63 1.16
N ASN A 543 25.09 26.11 0.51
CA ASN A 543 23.96 25.54 1.24
C ASN A 543 24.30 24.16 1.82
N ALA A 544 25.16 23.37 1.15
CA ALA A 544 25.66 22.11 1.69
C ALA A 544 26.47 22.35 2.97
N ALA A 545 27.40 23.31 2.98
CA ALA A 545 28.15 23.70 4.17
C ALA A 545 27.23 24.17 5.31
N ARG A 546 26.24 25.03 4.99
CA ARG A 546 25.23 25.46 5.96
C ARG A 546 24.41 24.28 6.50
N ALA A 547 24.05 23.31 5.66
CA ALA A 547 23.33 22.12 6.08
C ALA A 547 24.17 21.28 7.05
N VAL A 548 25.47 21.11 6.80
CA VAL A 548 26.41 20.46 7.72
C VAL A 548 26.38 21.13 9.10
N ASP A 549 26.51 22.47 9.15
CA ASP A 549 26.48 23.22 10.42
C ASP A 549 25.14 23.06 11.16
N ARG A 550 24.03 23.09 10.43
CA ARG A 550 22.69 22.95 11.02
C ARG A 550 22.44 21.53 11.54
N TYR A 551 22.82 20.48 10.81
CA TYR A 551 22.70 19.10 11.32
C TYR A 551 23.60 18.87 12.52
N ARG A 552 24.83 19.39 12.49
CA ARG A 552 25.76 19.33 13.62
C ARG A 552 25.13 19.95 14.87
N ALA A 553 24.55 21.14 14.75
CA ALA A 553 23.87 21.81 15.87
C ALA A 553 22.69 20.99 16.43
N VAL A 554 21.83 20.44 15.56
CA VAL A 554 20.73 19.56 15.97
C VAL A 554 21.25 18.33 16.73
N LEU A 555 22.31 17.70 16.23
CA LEU A 555 22.87 16.49 16.82
C LEU A 555 23.65 16.75 18.12
N THR A 556 24.25 17.93 18.29
CA THR A 556 24.87 18.32 19.56
C THR A 556 23.84 18.41 20.70
N GLY A 557 22.66 18.97 20.44
CA GLY A 557 21.57 19.04 21.41
C GLY A 557 20.80 17.72 21.56
N ALA A 558 20.51 17.06 20.43
CA ALA A 558 19.64 15.90 20.32
C ALA A 558 20.25 14.77 19.46
N PRO A 559 21.32 14.08 19.92
CA PRO A 559 21.98 12.98 19.21
C PRO A 559 21.08 11.75 18.97
N ALA A 560 19.92 11.65 19.62
CA ALA A 560 18.94 10.60 19.37
C ALA A 560 18.15 10.80 18.06
N THR A 561 18.25 11.99 17.44
CA THR A 561 17.49 12.38 16.23
C THR A 561 18.00 11.63 15.00
N ARG A 562 17.38 10.47 14.72
CA ARG A 562 17.79 9.57 13.60
C ARG A 562 17.92 10.26 12.25
N PRO A 563 16.94 11.08 11.79
CA PRO A 563 17.03 11.68 10.46
C PRO A 563 18.16 12.70 10.33
N ALA A 564 18.61 13.31 11.44
CA ALA A 564 19.69 14.29 11.41
C ALA A 564 21.06 13.64 11.11
N TRP A 565 21.31 12.41 11.55
CA TRP A 565 22.54 11.66 11.21
C TRP A 565 22.61 11.34 9.72
N VAL A 566 21.50 10.91 9.13
CA VAL A 566 21.41 10.66 7.69
C VAL A 566 21.57 11.96 6.91
N GLY A 567 20.89 13.02 7.35
CA GLY A 567 21.01 14.34 6.75
C GLY A 567 22.42 14.92 6.79
N LEU A 568 23.14 14.73 7.89
CA LEU A 568 24.55 15.10 8.00
C LEU A 568 25.41 14.35 6.97
N GLY A 569 25.20 13.04 6.80
CA GLY A 569 25.89 12.25 5.78
C GLY A 569 25.64 12.76 4.37
N LEU A 570 24.38 13.04 4.02
CA LEU A 570 24.02 13.60 2.71
C LEU A 570 24.61 15.00 2.49
N ALA A 571 24.65 15.83 3.53
CA ALA A 571 25.23 17.18 3.45
C ALA A 571 26.76 17.15 3.27
N LEU A 572 27.45 16.21 3.92
CA LEU A 572 28.88 15.98 3.74
C LEU A 572 29.20 15.42 2.34
N GLU A 573 28.37 14.53 1.81
CA GLU A 573 28.53 14.05 0.43
C GLU A 573 28.38 15.23 -0.56
N ALA A 574 27.38 16.08 -0.35
CA ALA A 574 27.14 17.26 -1.18
C ALA A 574 28.22 18.36 -1.02
N SER A 575 28.95 18.40 0.10
CA SER A 575 30.06 19.34 0.32
C SER A 575 31.42 18.81 -0.18
N GLY A 576 31.49 17.56 -0.64
CA GLY A 576 32.72 16.92 -1.11
C GLY A 576 33.51 16.16 -0.04
N GLU A 577 32.99 16.03 1.19
CA GLU A 577 33.61 15.24 2.28
C GLU A 577 33.18 13.75 2.23
N GLY A 578 33.37 13.11 1.06
CA GLY A 578 32.83 11.78 0.75
C GLY A 578 33.24 10.65 1.72
N GLU A 579 34.48 10.62 2.19
CA GLU A 579 34.94 9.61 3.15
C GLU A 579 34.17 9.69 4.49
N THR A 580 33.96 10.91 4.99
CA THR A 580 33.21 11.13 6.23
C THR A 580 31.72 10.87 6.04
N ALA A 581 31.17 11.24 4.88
CA ALA A 581 29.79 10.96 4.52
C ALA A 581 29.50 9.45 4.49
N THR A 582 30.46 8.65 4.00
CA THR A 582 30.30 7.21 3.81
C THR A 582 29.95 6.49 5.12
N SER A 583 30.61 6.81 6.24
CA SER A 583 30.32 6.16 7.53
C SER A 583 28.88 6.43 8.00
N LEU A 584 28.40 7.66 7.82
CA LEU A 584 27.05 8.10 8.17
C LEU A 584 25.96 7.53 7.26
N LEU A 585 26.25 7.32 5.97
CA LEU A 585 25.28 6.75 5.02
C LEU A 585 25.27 5.21 5.06
N HIS A 586 26.41 4.58 5.36
CA HIS A 586 26.51 3.12 5.32
C HIS A 586 26.13 2.46 6.64
N ARG A 587 26.51 3.06 7.78
CA ARG A 587 26.22 2.55 9.14
C ARG A 587 25.70 3.65 10.09
N PRO A 588 24.64 4.40 9.73
CA PRO A 588 24.09 5.46 10.58
C PRO A 588 23.66 4.96 11.97
N GLU A 589 23.23 3.70 12.07
CA GLU A 589 22.82 3.10 13.34
C GLU A 589 23.98 2.92 14.31
N LEU A 590 25.19 2.65 13.82
CA LEU A 590 26.40 2.47 14.62
C LEU A 590 26.90 3.81 15.12
N VAL A 591 27.05 4.80 14.23
CA VAL A 591 27.52 6.14 14.60
C VAL A 591 26.60 6.76 15.65
N ARG A 592 25.28 6.64 15.46
CA ARG A 592 24.30 7.08 16.45
C ARG A 592 24.44 6.32 17.78
N ALA A 593 24.62 5.00 17.75
CA ALA A 593 24.74 4.20 18.96
C ALA A 593 25.98 4.60 19.79
N LEU A 594 27.11 4.88 19.12
CA LEU A 594 28.32 5.40 19.77
C LEU A 594 28.09 6.77 20.41
N ALA A 595 27.44 7.70 19.68
CA ALA A 595 27.12 9.02 20.24
C ALA A 595 26.25 8.94 21.49
N LEU A 596 25.28 8.02 21.51
CA LEU A 596 24.40 7.80 22.67
C LEU A 596 25.13 7.13 23.83
N GLU A 597 25.99 6.15 23.55
CA GLU A 597 26.80 5.45 24.56
C GLU A 597 27.80 6.40 25.23
N GLU A 598 28.54 7.21 24.46
CA GLU A 598 29.46 8.20 25.02
C GLU A 598 28.72 9.24 25.88
N ARG A 599 27.56 9.73 25.42
CA ARG A 599 26.72 10.66 26.20
C ARG A 599 26.23 10.04 27.50
N ALA A 600 25.82 8.77 27.49
CA ALA A 600 25.33 8.08 28.68
C ALA A 600 26.41 7.93 29.77
N ARG A 601 27.69 7.93 29.40
CA ARG A 601 28.83 7.82 30.32
C ARG A 601 29.29 9.16 30.91
N GLY A 602 28.53 10.24 30.68
CA GLY A 602 28.87 11.57 31.18
C GLY A 602 30.01 12.25 30.41
N ALA A 603 30.45 11.70 29.27
CA ALA A 603 31.31 12.43 28.35
C ALA A 603 30.53 13.62 27.76
N ARG A 604 31.23 14.72 27.43
CA ARG A 604 30.64 15.76 26.58
C ARG A 604 30.15 15.09 25.29
N THR A 605 28.92 15.35 24.87
CA THR A 605 28.39 14.82 23.60
C THR A 605 29.45 15.02 22.52
N PRO A 606 29.99 13.94 21.91
CA PRO A 606 31.06 14.09 20.94
C PRO A 606 30.56 14.95 19.79
N ASP A 607 31.44 15.78 19.24
CA ASP A 607 31.11 16.49 18.02
C ASP A 607 30.72 15.46 16.94
N PRO A 608 29.50 15.54 16.38
CA PRO A 608 29.06 14.62 15.34
C PRO A 608 30.03 14.47 14.18
N LEU A 609 30.76 15.54 13.81
CA LEU A 609 31.77 15.50 12.75
C LEU A 609 33.03 14.74 13.16
N GLU A 610 33.54 14.95 14.36
CA GLU A 610 34.70 14.21 14.88
C GLU A 610 34.39 12.72 15.04
N LEU A 611 33.16 12.38 15.43
CA LEU A 611 32.70 11.00 15.52
C LEU A 611 32.57 10.37 14.12
N ALA A 612 31.99 11.08 13.17
CA ALA A 612 31.87 10.62 11.78
C ALA A 612 33.25 10.39 11.12
N ARG A 613 34.21 11.30 11.33
CA ARG A 613 35.59 11.17 10.82
C ARG A 613 36.33 10.01 11.42
N TRP A 614 36.20 9.81 12.73
CA TRP A 614 36.83 8.67 13.39
C TRP A 614 36.22 7.34 12.94
N THR A 615 34.89 7.26 12.84
CA THR A 615 34.22 6.05 12.35
C THR A 615 34.57 5.78 10.88
N ALA A 616 34.75 6.79 10.04
CA ALA A 616 35.18 6.60 8.65
C ALA A 616 36.52 5.84 8.53
N ARG A 617 37.38 5.89 9.55
CA ARG A 617 38.67 5.17 9.56
C ARG A 617 38.56 3.68 9.94
N ILE A 618 37.38 3.22 10.36
CA ILE A 618 37.17 1.81 10.72
C ILE A 618 37.20 0.94 9.44
N PRO A 619 38.09 -0.06 9.35
CA PRO A 619 38.17 -0.95 8.21
C PRO A 619 36.83 -1.66 7.95
N GLY A 620 36.45 -1.76 6.67
CA GLY A 620 35.22 -2.45 6.27
C GLY A 620 33.94 -1.62 6.35
N LEU A 621 33.98 -0.41 6.93
CA LEU A 621 32.82 0.50 6.91
C LEU A 621 32.59 1.17 5.55
N ILE A 622 33.65 1.31 4.75
CA ILE A 622 33.63 1.96 3.43
C ILE A 622 33.35 0.97 2.29
N THR A 623 33.55 -0.34 2.48
CA THR A 623 33.64 -1.32 1.38
C THR A 623 32.34 -2.03 1.00
N GLN A 624 31.21 -1.78 1.67
CA GLN A 624 29.92 -2.33 1.22
C GLN A 624 29.18 -1.32 0.33
N PRO A 625 29.02 -1.55 -0.98
CA PRO A 625 28.24 -0.64 -1.83
C PRO A 625 26.81 -0.51 -1.31
N ALA A 626 26.20 0.66 -1.60
CA ALA A 626 24.81 1.02 -1.28
C ALA A 626 23.75 -0.02 -1.70
N THR A 627 24.11 -1.03 -2.48
CA THR A 627 23.21 -2.09 -2.97
C THR A 627 23.18 -3.36 -2.12
N GLY A 628 24.09 -3.53 -1.15
CA GLY A 628 24.13 -4.70 -0.28
C GLY A 628 23.70 -4.34 1.14
N VAL A 629 22.63 -4.95 1.63
CA VAL A 629 22.43 -5.13 3.08
C VAL A 629 22.92 -6.54 3.39
N PRO A 630 23.71 -6.77 4.47
CA PRO A 630 24.09 -8.12 4.86
C PRO A 630 22.85 -9.00 4.95
N GLN A 631 22.79 -10.02 4.10
CA GLN A 631 21.72 -11.01 4.12
C GLN A 631 22.05 -12.00 5.24
N LEU A 632 21.06 -12.29 6.10
CA LEU A 632 21.12 -13.34 7.11
C LEU A 632 20.40 -14.60 6.61
#